data_AF-A0A7W4US39-F1
#
_entry.id   AF-A0A7W4US39-F1
#
_cell.length_a   1.000
_cell.length_b   1.000
_cell.length_c   1.000
_cell.angle_alpha   90.00
_cell.angle_beta   90.00
_cell.angle_gamma   90.00
#
_symmetry.space_group_name_H-M   'P 1'
#
loop_
_entity.id
_entity.type
_entity.pdbx_description
1 polymer ?
#
loop_
_entity_poly.entity_id
_entity_poly.type
_entity_poly.pdbx_seq_one_letter_code
_entity_poly.pdbx_strand_id
1 'polypeptide(L)'
;MAVWAQPSNATSRSNIQALLKQANRYSGPVDGIWGANTIRGIQITCNASDEYSDITVDGVPGPSTARAVALYGSYATQPLNYNEVLASIHWSKFHKRLSEVVRIYFPR
;
A
#
# COMPACT_ATOMS: atom_id res chain seq x y z
N MET A 1 9.47 3.17 -15.56
CA MET A 1 8.48 3.91 -14.74
C MET A 1 7.59 2.90 -14.07
N ALA A 2 7.51 2.92 -12.74
CA ALA A 2 6.66 1.98 -12.02
C ALA A 2 5.20 2.22 -12.40
N VAL A 3 4.54 1.21 -12.96
CA VAL A 3 3.13 1.27 -13.33
C VAL A 3 2.30 0.70 -12.18
N TRP A 4 1.24 1.42 -11.81
CA TRP A 4 0.30 0.93 -10.81
C TRP A 4 -0.40 -0.35 -11.31
N ALA A 5 -0.37 -1.39 -10.47
CA ALA A 5 -1.20 -2.56 -10.62
C ALA A 5 -1.60 -3.06 -9.23
N GLN A 6 -2.89 -3.26 -9.02
CA GLN A 6 -3.42 -3.88 -7.81
C GLN A 6 -3.15 -5.39 -7.78
N PRO A 7 -3.17 -6.05 -6.61
CA PRO A 7 -3.10 -7.51 -6.54
C PRO A 7 -4.27 -8.13 -7.31
N SER A 8 -3.99 -9.14 -8.12
CA SER A 8 -5.02 -9.84 -8.91
C SER A 8 -6.02 -10.62 -8.03
N ASN A 9 -5.58 -11.10 -6.86
CA ASN A 9 -6.44 -11.84 -5.93
C ASN A 9 -7.25 -10.90 -5.01
N ALA A 10 -8.57 -11.15 -4.92
CA ALA A 10 -9.47 -10.46 -4.01
C ALA A 10 -9.07 -10.62 -2.53
N THR A 11 -8.55 -11.78 -2.13
CA THR A 11 -8.11 -12.03 -0.75
C THR A 11 -6.96 -11.13 -0.33
N SER A 12 -5.96 -10.93 -1.20
CA SER A 12 -4.87 -10.00 -0.93
C SER A 12 -5.36 -8.56 -0.81
N ARG A 13 -6.33 -8.19 -1.65
CA ARG A 13 -6.96 -6.86 -1.64
C ARG A 13 -7.77 -6.62 -0.37
N SER A 14 -8.53 -7.60 0.10
CA SER A 14 -9.32 -7.49 1.33
C SER A 14 -8.43 -7.51 2.58
N ASN A 15 -7.37 -8.31 2.60
CA ASN A 15 -6.40 -8.28 3.71
C ASN A 15 -5.76 -6.89 3.88
N ILE A 16 -5.38 -6.23 2.77
CA ILE A 16 -4.86 -4.86 2.81
C ILE A 16 -5.93 -3.89 3.31
N GLN A 17 -7.16 -3.96 2.81
CA GLN A 17 -8.27 -3.13 3.31
C GLN A 17 -8.50 -3.31 4.81
N ALA A 18 -8.45 -4.55 5.33
CA ALA A 18 -8.62 -4.84 6.75
C ALA A 18 -7.55 -4.17 7.60
N LEU A 19 -6.28 -4.26 7.19
CA LEU A 19 -5.16 -3.62 7.87
C LEU A 19 -5.26 -2.09 7.83
N LEU A 20 -5.61 -1.52 6.67
CA LEU A 20 -5.83 -0.07 6.54
C LEU A 20 -6.97 0.41 7.44
N LYS A 21 -8.02 -0.39 7.58
CA LYS A 21 -9.15 -0.10 8.46
C LYS A 21 -8.74 -0.13 9.93
N GLN A 22 -7.96 -1.14 10.35
CA GLN A 22 -7.42 -1.21 11.70
C GLN A 22 -6.46 -0.04 12.01
N ALA A 23 -5.71 0.44 11.02
CA ALA A 23 -4.86 1.61 11.15
C ALA A 23 -5.61 2.95 11.18
N ASN A 24 -6.96 2.94 11.15
CA ASN A 24 -7.80 4.14 10.98
C ASN A 24 -7.48 4.95 9.69
N ARG A 25 -6.94 4.31 8.66
CA ARG A 25 -6.59 4.91 7.36
C ARG A 25 -7.61 4.64 6.27
N TYR A 26 -8.61 3.79 6.55
CA TYR A 26 -9.64 3.40 5.60
C TYR A 26 -10.97 3.15 6.32
N SER A 27 -12.04 3.79 5.86
CA SER A 27 -13.39 3.69 6.46
C SER A 27 -14.37 2.84 5.65
N GLY A 28 -13.98 2.38 4.45
CA GLY A 28 -14.85 1.64 3.55
C GLY A 28 -15.04 0.14 3.88
N PRO A 29 -15.72 -0.61 2.99
CA PRO A 29 -15.91 -2.05 3.11
C PRO A 29 -14.61 -2.83 2.88
N VAL A 30 -14.49 -3.99 3.53
CA VAL A 30 -13.39 -4.94 3.35
C VAL A 30 -13.88 -6.05 2.42
N ASP A 31 -13.97 -5.75 1.13
CA ASP A 31 -14.63 -6.55 0.10
C ASP A 31 -13.68 -7.02 -1.03
N GLY A 32 -12.41 -6.60 -0.98
CA GLY A 32 -11.43 -6.85 -2.03
C GLY A 32 -11.60 -5.98 -3.27
N ILE A 33 -12.54 -5.03 -3.29
CA ILE A 33 -12.78 -4.10 -4.40
C ILE A 33 -12.11 -2.76 -4.05
N TRP A 34 -11.07 -2.40 -4.79
CA TRP A 34 -10.33 -1.17 -4.52
C TRP A 34 -10.95 0.00 -5.27
N GLY A 35 -11.61 0.88 -4.52
CA GLY A 35 -12.01 2.21 -4.98
C GLY A 35 -11.07 3.30 -4.49
N ALA A 36 -11.38 4.55 -4.83
CA ALA A 36 -10.58 5.72 -4.45
C ALA A 36 -10.27 5.79 -2.94
N ASN A 37 -11.21 5.39 -2.08
CA ASN A 37 -10.98 5.38 -0.63
C ASN A 37 -9.92 4.35 -0.20
N THR A 38 -9.85 3.20 -0.85
CA THR A 38 -8.79 2.22 -0.57
C THR A 38 -7.44 2.78 -1.01
N ILE A 39 -7.39 3.41 -2.18
CA ILE A 39 -6.17 4.06 -2.69
C ILE A 39 -5.70 5.18 -1.75
N ARG A 40 -6.61 6.02 -1.25
CA ARG A 40 -6.27 7.04 -0.24
C ARG A 40 -5.67 6.43 1.01
N GLY A 41 -6.21 5.32 1.53
CA GLY A 41 -5.64 4.64 2.68
C GLY A 41 -4.22 4.12 2.44
N ILE A 42 -3.94 3.63 1.22
CA ILE A 42 -2.59 3.24 0.80
C ILE A 42 -1.67 4.47 0.71
N GLN A 43 -2.12 5.56 0.09
CA GLN A 43 -1.37 6.79 -0.03
C GLN A 43 -1.05 7.41 1.34
N ILE A 44 -1.99 7.43 2.28
CA ILE A 44 -1.78 7.86 3.67
C ILE A 44 -0.73 6.96 4.35
N THR A 45 -0.80 5.66 4.12
CA THR A 45 0.15 4.70 4.70
C THR A 45 1.57 4.95 4.23
N CYS A 46 1.75 5.17 2.93
CA CYS A 46 3.03 5.48 2.34
C CYS A 46 3.53 6.86 2.77
N ASN A 47 2.66 7.89 2.82
CA ASN A 47 2.99 9.23 3.30
C ASN A 47 3.43 9.26 4.77
N ALA A 48 2.86 8.38 5.60
CA ALA A 48 3.23 8.28 7.01
C ALA A 48 4.66 7.75 7.24
N SER A 49 5.37 7.37 6.18
CA SER A 49 6.79 7.01 6.24
C SER A 49 7.61 8.19 5.73
N ASP A 50 8.57 8.67 6.53
CA ASP A 50 9.41 9.84 6.20
C ASP A 50 10.18 9.69 4.87
N GLU A 51 10.37 8.45 4.41
CA GLU A 51 11.08 8.12 3.18
C GLU A 51 10.26 8.39 1.89
N TYR A 52 8.93 8.58 1.98
CA TYR A 52 8.02 8.61 0.82
C TYR A 52 6.96 9.72 0.87
N SER A 53 7.27 10.83 1.55
CA SER A 53 6.36 11.94 1.88
C SER A 53 5.93 12.86 0.72
N ASP A 54 6.35 12.58 -0.52
CA ASP A 54 6.05 13.40 -1.70
C ASP A 54 4.91 12.86 -2.59
N ILE A 55 4.01 12.02 -2.06
CA ILE A 55 2.87 11.51 -2.83
C ILE A 55 1.56 12.24 -2.48
N THR A 56 0.78 12.60 -3.50
CA THR A 56 -0.55 13.18 -3.31
C THR A 56 -1.54 12.14 -2.80
N VAL A 57 -2.36 12.49 -1.81
CA VAL A 57 -3.48 11.66 -1.31
C VAL A 57 -4.77 12.05 -2.05
N ASP A 58 -4.88 11.69 -3.32
CA ASP A 58 -6.03 12.00 -4.18
C ASP A 58 -7.00 10.81 -4.37
N GLY A 59 -6.54 9.59 -4.11
CA GLY A 59 -7.26 8.35 -4.43
C GLY A 59 -7.08 7.86 -5.86
N VAL A 60 -6.17 8.48 -6.62
CA VAL A 60 -5.80 8.09 -7.99
C VAL A 60 -4.35 7.64 -7.98
N PRO A 61 -4.08 6.33 -8.19
CA PRO A 61 -2.71 5.85 -8.07
C PRO A 61 -1.89 6.19 -9.31
N GLY A 62 -0.86 7.03 -9.13
CA GLY A 62 0.13 7.35 -10.15
C GLY A 62 1.45 6.59 -9.99
N PRO A 63 2.43 6.84 -10.87
CA PRO A 63 3.77 6.25 -10.77
C PRO A 63 4.46 6.50 -9.41
N SER A 64 4.24 7.68 -8.81
CA SER A 64 4.76 8.02 -7.48
C SER A 64 4.13 7.15 -6.39
N THR A 65 2.82 6.91 -6.44
CA THR A 65 2.13 6.00 -5.52
C THR A 65 2.64 4.57 -5.68
N ALA A 66 2.82 4.12 -6.92
CA ALA A 66 3.36 2.80 -7.21
C ALA A 66 4.78 2.62 -6.63
N ARG A 67 5.65 3.60 -6.84
CA ARG A 67 7.00 3.61 -6.26
C ARG A 67 6.96 3.58 -4.73
N ALA A 68 6.11 4.41 -4.12
CA ALA A 68 6.01 4.48 -2.66
C ALA A 68 5.54 3.16 -2.03
N VAL A 69 4.59 2.45 -2.65
CA VAL A 69 4.15 1.12 -2.19
C VAL A 69 5.29 0.10 -2.28
N ALA A 70 6.02 0.07 -3.40
CA ALA A 70 7.11 -0.86 -3.61
C ALA A 70 8.23 -0.65 -2.59
N LEU A 71 8.53 0.60 -2.26
CA LEU A 71 9.56 0.97 -1.29
C LEU A 71 9.11 0.72 0.17
N TYR A 72 7.86 1.09 0.50
CA TYR A 72 7.28 0.80 1.81
C TYR A 72 7.36 -0.68 2.17
N GLY A 73 7.09 -1.57 1.22
CA GLY A 73 7.19 -3.01 1.44
C GLY A 73 8.62 -3.55 1.53
N SER A 74 9.58 -2.93 0.84
CA SER A 74 10.92 -3.51 0.64
C SER A 74 11.95 -3.17 1.71
N TYR A 75 11.60 -2.42 2.77
CA TYR A 75 12.58 -1.90 3.75
C TYR A 75 13.79 -1.25 3.05
N ALA A 76 13.53 -0.48 2.00
CA ALA A 76 14.51 0.33 1.25
C ALA A 76 15.77 -0.39 0.66
N THR A 77 15.90 -1.72 0.70
CA THR A 77 17.20 -2.39 0.47
C THR A 77 17.33 -3.25 -0.79
N GLN A 78 16.35 -3.26 -1.69
CA GLN A 78 16.55 -3.83 -3.02
C GLN A 78 16.41 -2.76 -4.10
N PRO A 79 17.36 -2.67 -5.06
CA PRO A 79 17.22 -1.78 -6.20
C PRO A 79 15.94 -2.19 -6.92
N LEU A 80 14.95 -1.31 -6.92
CA LEU A 80 13.75 -1.52 -7.71
C LEU A 80 14.20 -1.66 -9.17
N ASN A 81 13.97 -2.83 -9.79
CA ASN A 81 13.96 -2.92 -11.23
C ASN A 81 12.74 -2.11 -11.72
N TYR A 82 12.95 -0.81 -11.89
CA TYR A 82 11.96 0.27 -12.13
C TYR A 82 11.12 0.10 -13.41
N ASN A 83 11.32 -1.00 -14.14
CA ASN A 83 10.61 -1.36 -15.37
C ASN A 83 9.55 -2.45 -15.16
N GLU A 84 9.40 -3.00 -13.96
CA GLU A 84 8.41 -4.03 -13.69
C GLU A 84 7.23 -3.41 -12.94
N VAL A 85 6.06 -3.54 -13.55
CA VAL A 85 4.73 -3.26 -12.98
C VAL A 85 4.68 -3.69 -11.50
N LEU A 86 3.92 -2.98 -10.67
CA LEU A 86 3.77 -3.31 -9.25
C LEU A 86 3.20 -4.73 -9.05
N ALA A 87 4.10 -5.71 -9.00
CA ALA A 87 3.78 -7.13 -9.03
C ALA A 87 3.42 -7.69 -7.64
N SER A 88 2.93 -8.94 -7.61
CA SER A 88 2.51 -9.65 -6.39
C SER A 88 3.56 -9.68 -5.28
N ILE A 89 4.85 -9.68 -5.62
CA ILE A 89 5.95 -9.65 -4.64
C ILE A 89 5.96 -8.34 -3.82
N HIS A 90 5.67 -7.20 -4.45
CA HIS A 90 5.61 -5.90 -3.78
C HIS A 90 4.41 -5.84 -2.83
N TRP A 91 3.26 -6.37 -3.25
CA TRP A 91 2.06 -6.41 -2.41
C TRP A 91 2.21 -7.33 -1.20
N SER A 92 2.86 -8.48 -1.36
CA SER A 92 3.17 -9.37 -0.23
C SER A 92 4.06 -8.68 0.81
N LYS A 93 5.11 -8.00 0.34
CA LYS A 93 6.01 -7.19 1.15
C LYS A 93 5.28 -6.03 1.85
N PHE A 94 4.47 -5.27 1.12
CA PHE A 94 3.65 -4.18 1.64
C PHE A 94 2.70 -4.67 2.74
N HIS A 95 1.97 -5.76 2.50
CA HIS A 95 1.08 -6.38 3.48
C HIS A 95 1.82 -6.78 4.75
N LYS A 96 2.98 -7.43 4.63
CA LYS A 96 3.81 -7.81 5.77
C LYS A 96 4.19 -6.58 6.60
N ARG A 97 4.76 -5.55 5.98
CA ARG A 97 5.17 -4.32 6.68
C ARG A 97 3.98 -3.62 7.33
N LEU A 98 2.87 -3.47 6.61
CA LEU A 98 1.66 -2.85 7.15
C LEU A 98 1.12 -3.63 8.34
N SER A 99 1.14 -4.97 8.29
CA SER A 99 0.71 -5.81 9.42
C SER A 99 1.60 -5.61 10.66
N GLU A 100 2.91 -5.44 10.49
CA GLU A 100 3.84 -5.16 11.58
C GLU A 100 3.57 -3.79 12.20
N VAL A 101 3.43 -2.76 11.35
CA VAL A 101 3.10 -1.40 11.79
C VAL A 101 1.77 -1.38 12.54
N VAL A 102 0.73 -2.01 11.98
CA VAL A 102 -0.57 -2.13 12.63
C VAL A 102 -0.46 -2.83 13.98
N ARG A 103 0.30 -3.92 14.06
CA ARG A 103 0.51 -4.66 15.32
C ARG A 103 1.21 -3.83 16.40
N ILE A 104 2.17 -2.99 16.02
CA ILE A 104 3.00 -2.21 16.95
C ILE A 104 2.27 -0.94 17.41
N TYR A 105 1.65 -0.21 16.47
CA TYR A 105 1.12 1.14 16.73
C TYR A 105 -0.39 1.18 16.91
N PHE A 106 -1.11 0.14 16.47
CA PHE A 106 -2.57 0.05 16.56
C PHE A 106 -2.98 -1.30 17.18
N PRO A 107 -2.58 -1.56 18.44
CA PRO A 107 -3.00 -2.76 19.15
C PRO A 107 -4.52 -2.79 19.26
N ARG A 108 -5.08 -4.00 19.21
CA ARG A 108 -6.53 -4.24 19.28
C ARG A 108 -7.10 -3.87 20.64
#